data_AF-A0A2V7L269-F1
#
_entry.id   AF-A0A2V7L269-F1
#
_cell.length_a   1.000
_cell.length_b   1.000
_cell.length_c   1.000
_cell.angle_alpha   90.00
_cell.angle_beta   90.00
_cell.angle_gamma   90.00
#
_symmetry.space_group_name_H-M   'P 1'
#
loop_
_entity.id
_entity.type
_entity.pdbx_description
1 polymer ?
#
loop_
_entity_poly.entity_id
_entity_poly.type
_entity_poly.pdbx_seq_one_letter_code
_entity_poly.pdbx_strand_id
1 'polypeptide(L)'
;MVQAVYAARGIALPRDSDQQFGQGTEIAVSPDGDGYAAGDLLFFAERGRVSHVALWAGAGRIVHSALSRGGVGGDHLFGDEPRMQRLRDGLVGVRRL
;
A
#
# COMPACT_ATOMS: atom_id res chain seq x y z
N MET A 1 1.87 10.49 2.64
CA MET A 1 1.72 9.77 3.92
C MET A 1 2.90 8.83 4.17
N VAL A 2 3.08 7.79 3.35
CA VAL A 2 4.12 6.74 3.55
C VAL A 2 5.51 7.32 3.81
N GLN A 3 5.97 8.24 2.96
CA GLN A 3 7.27 8.92 3.14
C GLN A 3 7.44 9.52 4.54
N ALA A 4 6.42 10.21 5.07
CA ALA A 4 6.47 10.84 6.38
C ALA A 4 6.50 9.81 7.52
N VAL A 5 5.73 8.71 7.40
CA VAL A 5 5.71 7.62 8.39
C VAL A 5 7.08 6.97 8.51
N TYR A 6 7.75 6.73 7.39
CA TYR A 6 9.09 6.12 7.36
C TYR A 6 10.19 7.10 7.75
N ALA A 7 10.10 8.37 7.34
CA ALA A 7 11.05 9.41 7.76
C ALA A 7 11.07 9.61 9.28
N ALA A 8 9.91 9.51 9.94
CA ALA A 8 9.82 9.54 11.41
C ALA A 8 10.55 8.36 12.09
N ARG A 9 10.83 7.28 11.35
CA ARG A 9 11.64 6.14 11.79
C ARG A 9 13.07 6.16 11.27
N GLY A 10 13.51 7.28 10.67
CA GLY A 10 14.85 7.43 10.11
C GLY A 10 15.06 6.78 8.73
N ILE A 11 13.99 6.31 8.08
CA ILE A 11 14.07 5.68 6.76
C ILE A 11 13.64 6.70 5.70
N ALA A 12 14.58 7.13 4.88
CA ALA A 12 14.31 8.05 3.77
C ALA A 12 13.70 7.29 2.60
N LEU A 13 12.53 7.74 2.14
CA LEU A 13 11.88 7.24 0.94
C LEU A 13 11.78 8.31 -0.14
N PRO A 14 11.88 7.93 -1.42
CA PRO A 14 11.52 8.81 -2.53
C PRO A 14 10.11 9.35 -2.38
N ARG A 15 9.83 10.51 -2.99
CA ARG A 15 8.54 11.18 -2.83
C ARG A 15 7.38 10.43 -3.51
N ASP A 16 7.68 9.77 -4.62
CA ASP A 16 6.68 9.21 -5.52
C ASP A 16 6.55 7.69 -5.37
N SER A 17 5.33 7.18 -5.56
CA SER A 17 4.97 5.78 -5.30
C SER A 17 5.64 4.80 -6.27
N ASP A 18 5.88 5.21 -7.50
CA ASP A 18 6.61 4.43 -8.51
C ASP A 18 8.09 4.24 -8.13
N GLN A 19 8.73 5.27 -7.58
CA GLN A 19 10.09 5.18 -7.06
C GLN A 19 10.16 4.35 -5.79
N GLN A 20 9.18 4.49 -4.89
CA GLN A 20 9.04 3.67 -3.69
C GLN A 20 8.83 2.18 -4.02
N PHE A 21 8.16 1.87 -5.14
CA PHE A 21 7.94 0.49 -5.59
C PHE A 21 9.25 -0.25 -5.86
N GLY A 22 10.35 0.44 -6.14
CA GLY A 22 11.67 -0.18 -6.31
C GLY A 22 12.49 -0.32 -5.01
N GLN A 23 11.94 0.03 -3.85
CA GLN A 23 12.67 0.03 -2.58
C GLN A 23 12.39 -1.25 -1.78
N GLY A 24 13.36 -1.63 -0.93
CA GLY A 24 13.21 -2.75 0.00
C GLY A 24 13.21 -4.12 -0.66
N THR A 25 12.71 -5.11 0.07
CA THR A 25 12.59 -6.50 -0.36
C THR A 25 11.20 -6.75 -0.96
N GLU A 26 11.15 -7.47 -2.09
CA GLU A 26 9.88 -7.94 -2.66
C GLU A 26 9.22 -8.99 -1.78
N ILE A 27 7.93 -8.83 -1.54
CA ILE A 27 7.09 -9.85 -0.91
C ILE A 27 6.11 -10.36 -1.97
N ALA A 28 5.99 -11.68 -2.07
CA ALA A 28 5.07 -12.31 -3.00
C ALA A 28 3.64 -11.82 -2.77
N VAL A 29 2.95 -11.41 -3.84
CA VAL A 29 1.55 -10.99 -3.75
C VAL A 29 0.67 -12.18 -3.38
N SER A 30 -0.19 -12.02 -2.38
CA SER A 30 -1.10 -13.04 -1.88
C SER A 30 -2.53 -12.50 -1.91
N PRO A 31 -3.52 -13.29 -2.39
CA PRO A 31 -4.92 -12.87 -2.44
C PRO A 31 -5.53 -12.59 -1.08
N ASP A 32 -5.00 -13.21 -0.02
CA ASP A 32 -5.50 -13.09 1.36
C ASP A 32 -4.49 -12.37 2.29
N GLY A 33 -3.38 -11.88 1.72
CA GLY A 33 -2.33 -11.19 2.45
C GLY A 33 -1.39 -12.09 3.25
N ASP A 34 -1.37 -13.39 2.95
CA ASP A 34 -0.41 -14.32 3.55
C ASP A 34 1.03 -13.87 3.29
N GLY A 35 1.84 -13.87 4.35
CA GLY A 35 3.24 -13.40 4.32
C GLY A 35 3.40 -11.89 4.52
N TYR A 36 2.31 -11.11 4.51
CA TYR A 36 2.37 -9.67 4.76
C TYR A 36 2.58 -9.40 6.25
N ALA A 37 3.47 -8.47 6.57
CA ALA A 37 3.76 -8.01 7.91
C ALA A 37 3.36 -6.54 8.07
N ALA A 38 2.97 -6.17 9.29
CA ALA A 38 2.62 -4.78 9.58
C ALA A 38 3.79 -3.85 9.22
N GLY A 39 3.51 -2.81 8.44
CA GLY A 39 4.51 -1.94 7.84
C GLY A 39 4.72 -2.17 6.35
N ASP A 40 4.42 -3.35 5.81
CA ASP A 40 4.60 -3.61 4.37
C ASP A 40 3.88 -2.57 3.51
N LEU A 41 4.53 -2.16 2.43
CA LEU A 41 4.01 -1.20 1.48
C LEU A 41 3.33 -1.95 0.33
N LEU A 42 2.03 -1.72 0.17
CA LEU A 42 1.23 -2.28 -0.92
C LEU A 42 1.11 -1.21 -2.01
N PHE A 43 1.46 -1.59 -3.24
CA PHE A 43 1.48 -0.69 -4.38
C PHE A 43 0.39 -1.06 -5.37
N PHE A 44 -0.33 -0.04 -5.83
CA PHE A 44 -1.44 -0.20 -6.74
C PHE A 44 -1.21 0.60 -8.01
N ALA A 45 -1.50 -0.02 -9.14
CA ALA A 45 -1.38 0.59 -10.45
C ALA A 45 -2.75 0.84 -11.07
N GLU A 46 -2.85 1.98 -11.75
CA GLU A 46 -3.96 2.30 -12.63
C GLU A 46 -3.38 2.57 -14.02
N ARG A 47 -3.95 1.94 -15.05
CA ARG A 47 -3.51 2.10 -16.46
C ARG A 47 -2.00 1.84 -16.65
N GLY A 48 -1.47 0.83 -15.96
CA GLY A 48 -0.08 0.38 -16.09
C GLY A 48 0.96 1.21 -15.32
N ARG A 49 0.56 2.21 -14.54
CA ARG A 49 1.46 3.00 -13.69
C ARG A 49 1.07 2.91 -12.23
N VAL A 50 2.06 2.71 -11.35
CA VAL A 50 1.87 2.80 -9.89
C VAL A 50 1.40 4.20 -9.54
N SER A 51 0.17 4.31 -9.06
CA SER A 51 -0.50 5.58 -8.76
C SER A 51 -0.83 5.73 -7.28
N HIS A 52 -0.80 4.63 -6.52
CA HIS A 52 -1.21 4.62 -5.12
C HIS A 52 -0.35 3.67 -4.29
N VAL A 53 -0.21 4.02 -3.00
CA VAL A 53 0.51 3.23 -2.02
C VAL A 53 -0.26 3.21 -0.70
N ALA A 54 -0.36 2.04 -0.09
CA ALA A 54 -0.94 1.82 1.23
C ALA A 54 0.06 1.13 2.15
N LEU A 55 -0.11 1.34 3.46
CA LEU A 55 0.64 0.64 4.49
C LEU A 55 -0.21 -0.49 5.05
N TRP A 56 0.32 -1.70 5.10
CA TRP A 56 -0.32 -2.84 5.73
C TRP A 56 -0.32 -2.68 7.24
N ALA A 57 -1.51 -2.70 7.84
CA ALA A 57 -1.69 -2.62 9.29
C ALA A 57 -1.89 -4.00 9.95
N GLY A 58 -1.91 -5.09 9.15
CA GLY A 58 -2.17 -6.44 9.62
C GLY A 58 -3.63 -6.88 9.43
N ALA A 59 -3.83 -8.20 9.37
CA ALA A 59 -5.16 -8.83 9.34
C ALA A 59 -6.13 -8.22 8.31
N GLY A 60 -5.68 -8.08 7.06
CA GLY A 60 -6.51 -7.53 5.98
C GLY A 60 -6.64 -6.00 5.98
N ARG A 61 -6.07 -5.30 6.97
CA ARG A 61 -6.26 -3.85 7.13
C ARG A 61 -5.13 -3.07 6.48
N ILE A 62 -5.49 -1.96 5.85
CA ILE A 62 -4.55 -0.99 5.29
C ILE A 62 -4.80 0.40 5.86
N VAL A 63 -3.74 1.21 5.90
CA VAL A 63 -3.80 2.66 6.12
C VAL A 63 -3.30 3.34 4.86
N HIS A 64 -4.06 4.30 4.35
CA HIS A 64 -3.69 5.02 3.13
C HIS A 64 -4.31 6.42 3.08
N SER A 65 -3.76 7.27 2.21
CA SER A 65 -4.34 8.58 1.92
C SER A 65 -5.20 8.48 0.68
N ALA A 66 -6.52 8.60 0.83
CA ALA A 66 -7.46 8.49 -0.27
C ALA A 66 -8.23 9.81 -0.42
N LEU A 67 -8.17 10.41 -1.62
CA LEU A 67 -8.89 11.65 -1.93
C LEU A 67 -10.41 11.50 -1.72
N SER A 68 -10.96 10.33 -2.04
CA SER A 68 -12.38 9.99 -1.82
C SER A 68 -12.80 10.02 -0.35
N ARG A 69 -11.84 9.97 0.59
CA ARG A 69 -12.07 10.10 2.04
C ARG A 69 -11.68 11.47 2.59
N GLY A 70 -11.17 12.38 1.75
CA GLY A 70 -10.67 13.68 2.19
C GLY A 70 -9.38 13.63 3.01
N GLY A 71 -8.66 12.51 3.03
CA GLY A 71 -7.44 12.38 3.84
C GLY A 71 -6.97 10.95 4.10
N VAL A 72 -6.28 10.78 5.23
CA VAL A 72 -5.77 9.48 5.69
C VAL A 72 -6.89 8.69 6.36
N GLY A 73 -7.03 7.42 5.99
CA GLY A 73 -8.01 6.52 6.58
C GLY A 73 -7.54 5.07 6.60
N GLY A 74 -8.27 4.27 7.36
CA GLY A 74 -8.10 2.81 7.40
C GLY A 74 -9.25 2.10 6.69
N ASP A 75 -8.93 1.04 5.97
CA ASP A 75 -9.89 0.19 5.25
C ASP A 75 -9.53 -1.29 5.45
N HIS A 76 -10.52 -2.17 5.33
CA HIS A 76 -10.29 -3.61 5.20
C HIS A 76 -10.13 -3.93 3.72
N LEU A 77 -8.91 -4.25 3.29
CA LEU A 77 -8.56 -4.45 1.88
C LEU A 77 -9.40 -5.54 1.22
N PHE A 78 -9.74 -6.61 1.95
CA PHE A 78 -10.56 -7.72 1.45
C PHE A 78 -12.07 -7.54 1.69
N GLY A 79 -12.51 -6.34 2.09
CA GLY A 79 -13.93 -6.03 2.21
C GLY A 79 -14.65 -6.10 0.85
N ASP A 80 -15.96 -6.32 0.90
CA ASP A 80 -16.81 -6.46 -0.29
C ASP A 80 -17.17 -5.14 -0.97
N GLU A 81 -16.69 -4.00 -0.45
CA GLU A 81 -17.03 -2.71 -1.05
C GLU A 81 -16.45 -2.57 -2.47
N PRO A 82 -17.21 -2.04 -3.45
CA PRO A 82 -16.75 -1.89 -4.84
C PRO A 82 -15.47 -1.05 -5.00
N ARG A 83 -15.18 -0.16 -4.04
CA ARG A 83 -13.91 0.59 -4.01
C ARG A 83 -12.72 -0.29 -3.62
N MET A 84 -12.94 -1.27 -2.73
CA MET A 84 -11.90 -2.19 -2.27
C MET A 84 -11.63 -3.26 -3.33
N GLN A 85 -12.68 -3.76 -3.99
CA GLN A 85 -12.52 -4.63 -5.16
C GLN A 85 -11.63 -3.97 -6.23
N ARG A 86 -11.99 -2.75 -6.68
CA ARG A 86 -11.18 -1.99 -7.65
C ARG A 86 -9.75 -1.72 -7.19
N LEU A 87 -9.56 -1.47 -5.89
CA LEU A 87 -8.23 -1.27 -5.35
C LEU A 87 -7.41 -2.57 -5.41
N ARG A 88 -8.00 -3.70 -5.02
CA ARG A 88 -7.35 -5.03 -5.11
C ARG A 88 -7.00 -5.42 -6.52
N ASP A 89 -7.87 -5.14 -7.49
CA ASP A 89 -7.60 -5.42 -8.91
C ASP A 89 -6.36 -4.68 -9.43
N GLY A 90 -6.02 -3.55 -8.80
CA GLY A 90 -4.83 -2.76 -9.10
C GLY A 90 -3.59 -3.18 -8.32
N LEU A 91 -3.63 -4.16 -7.42
CA LEU A 91 -2.46 -4.56 -6.62
C LEU A 91 -1.38 -5.15 -7.52
N VAL A 92 -0.23 -4.47 -7.60
CA VAL A 92 0.88 -4.87 -8.49
C VAL A 92 2.14 -5.30 -7.74
N GLY A 93 2.21 -5.07 -6.43
CA GLY A 93 3.27 -5.66 -5.62
C GLY A 93 3.33 -5.14 -4.20
N VAL A 94 4.18 -5.82 -3.42
CA VAL A 94 4.37 -5.55 -2.00
C VAL A 94 5.86 -5.44 -1.70
N ARG A 95 6.24 -4.41 -0.92
CA ARG A 95 7.62 -4.20 -0.48
C ARG A 95 7.71 -4.14 1.04
N ARG A 96 8.77 -4.74 1.57
CA ARG A 96 9.17 -4.61 2.97
C ARG A 96 10.46 -3.81 3.05
N LEU A 97 10.47 -2.81 3.92
CA LEU A 97 11.62 -1.93 4.19
C LEU A 97 12.31 -2.33 5.49
#